data_AF-A0A1H7CDR7-F1
#
_entry.id   AF-A0A1H7CDR7-F1
#
_cell.length_a   1.000
_cell.length_b   1.000
_cell.length_c   1.000
_cell.angle_alpha   90.00
_cell.angle_beta   90.00
_cell.angle_gamma   90.00
#
_symmetry.space_group_name_H-M   'P 1'
#
loop_
_entity.id
_entity.type
_entity.pdbx_description
1 polymer ?
#
loop_
_entity_poly.entity_id
_entity_poly.type
_entity_poly.pdbx_seq_one_letter_code
_entity_poly.pdbx_strand_id
1 'polypeptide(L)'
;MEISVIVPIYNAEKYLKQCLDSLLQQTFEDIEIICINDGSTDGTDHILKLYKEKDARIRVYKHVDCGAGASRNWGITLARGKYLAILDADDFFENDFLEKMYVTAENTQADIVICNFTWYDDVLGKDKENLLYVDQSILINQPFSGEDIFDKVYDYQIFCGAAWNKLYRKEFIQQLGIYFLESRKCESCEDMFFTSMASILAKNLIIVKDCLVHYRVNLEGAVSAKRYDKFKESPYYAVLAVYHELLKRDLYDRLINVFSSFVVKHLSYYFGEMRGENRAWFYDCMREQWLKNCGINENHECYLYDNAIVYGKYLETKIFSYDEYKHVNKFKKEKIFDFVMKILMNRGERELVIWGKGEEGIFWRNTLIDGGFVKACKFVDINSSDSSEKIDALLHNQKKYYVLVSPLKYYGSIEKFLVECEYENIMDYIYVHKKIEANTDLYTDLLGNQIVGQGNLEIHFYGANNLIEFEKGFEIENGILEVYGDNNKIKFGTDVKIKTGFRMLIFGEATAVFHSNIVVNNFVTVYMLTNRSFDAFTDIAEQKKIVI
;
A
#
# COMPACT_ATOMS: atom_id res chain seq x y z
N MET A 1 17.96 -19.36 -27.29
CA MET A 1 17.70 -19.23 -25.85
C MET A 1 17.21 -17.83 -25.64
N GLU A 2 15.90 -17.69 -25.47
CA GLU A 2 15.26 -16.40 -25.24
C GLU A 2 15.21 -16.08 -23.75
N ILE A 3 15.02 -17.08 -22.88
CA ILE A 3 14.93 -16.87 -21.44
C ILE A 3 15.97 -17.72 -20.69
N SER A 4 16.71 -17.09 -19.79
CA SER A 4 17.46 -17.80 -18.75
C SER A 4 16.67 -17.78 -17.44
N VAL A 5 16.22 -18.94 -17.01
CA VAL A 5 15.63 -19.15 -15.69
C VAL A 5 16.77 -19.41 -14.70
N ILE A 6 16.89 -18.60 -13.66
CA ILE A 6 17.92 -18.69 -12.63
C ILE A 6 17.24 -19.12 -11.34
N VAL A 7 17.68 -20.25 -10.79
CA VAL A 7 17.11 -20.82 -9.56
C VAL A 7 18.24 -20.96 -8.51
N PRO A 8 18.34 -20.05 -7.53
CA PRO A 8 19.21 -20.26 -6.36
C PRO A 8 18.59 -21.31 -5.43
N ILE A 9 19.41 -22.23 -4.92
CA ILE A 9 18.92 -23.41 -4.20
C ILE A 9 19.76 -23.63 -2.96
N TYR A 10 19.12 -23.62 -1.80
CA TYR A 10 19.72 -24.00 -0.52
C TYR A 10 18.73 -24.84 0.30
N ASN A 11 19.08 -26.09 0.57
CA ASN A 11 18.28 -27.04 1.35
C ASN A 11 16.79 -27.09 0.94
N ALA A 12 16.54 -27.33 -0.35
CA ALA A 12 15.21 -27.31 -0.95
C ALA A 12 14.68 -28.72 -1.26
N GLU A 13 15.17 -29.79 -0.62
CA GLU A 13 14.83 -31.17 -0.96
C GLU A 13 13.30 -31.42 -1.04
N LYS A 14 12.54 -30.81 -0.13
CA LYS A 14 11.08 -30.97 -0.04
C LYS A 14 10.33 -30.37 -1.22
N TYR A 15 10.82 -29.28 -1.81
CA TYR A 15 10.06 -28.43 -2.74
C TYR A 15 10.62 -28.44 -4.16
N LEU A 16 11.91 -28.69 -4.31
CA LEU A 16 12.64 -28.52 -5.56
C LEU A 16 12.09 -29.34 -6.73
N LYS A 17 11.56 -30.55 -6.47
CA LYS A 17 10.97 -31.38 -7.53
C LYS A 17 9.78 -30.70 -8.20
N GLN A 18 8.87 -30.14 -7.40
CA GLN A 18 7.68 -29.46 -7.93
C GLN A 18 8.09 -28.18 -8.68
N CYS A 19 9.03 -27.41 -8.14
CA CYS A 19 9.61 -26.25 -8.81
C CYS A 19 10.14 -26.64 -10.20
N LEU A 20 11.06 -27.60 -10.28
CA LEU A 20 11.67 -28.03 -11.55
C LEU A 20 10.66 -28.66 -12.50
N ASP A 21 9.72 -29.48 -12.02
CA ASP A 21 8.68 -30.06 -12.87
C ASP A 21 7.79 -28.98 -13.51
N SER A 22 7.44 -27.92 -12.76
CA SER A 22 6.67 -26.79 -13.32
C SER A 22 7.44 -25.99 -14.38
N LEU A 23 8.77 -25.90 -14.25
CA LEU A 23 9.63 -25.27 -15.27
C LEU A 23 9.80 -26.14 -16.51
N LEU A 24 9.86 -27.46 -16.34
CA LEU A 24 9.95 -28.40 -17.47
C LEU A 24 8.64 -28.52 -18.25
N GLN A 25 7.50 -28.19 -17.63
CA GLN A 25 6.16 -28.20 -18.22
C GLN A 25 5.76 -26.87 -18.88
N GLN A 26 6.66 -25.88 -18.90
CA GLN A 26 6.38 -24.58 -19.53
C GLN A 26 6.03 -24.75 -21.02
N THR A 27 5.01 -24.04 -21.49
CA THR A 27 4.62 -24.01 -22.92
C THR A 27 5.67 -23.32 -23.80
N PHE A 28 6.49 -22.45 -23.22
CA PHE A 28 7.61 -21.79 -23.90
C PHE A 28 8.90 -22.62 -23.75
N GLU A 29 9.40 -23.18 -24.85
CA GLU A 29 10.49 -24.16 -24.81
C GLU A 29 11.91 -23.58 -24.91
N ASP A 30 12.12 -22.39 -25.51
CA ASP A 30 13.46 -21.82 -25.73
C ASP A 30 14.06 -21.16 -24.47
N ILE A 31 14.24 -22.01 -23.45
CA ILE A 31 14.67 -21.64 -22.10
C ILE A 31 15.86 -22.47 -21.65
N GLU A 32 16.73 -21.89 -20.83
CA GLU A 32 17.70 -22.63 -20.01
C GLU A 32 17.33 -22.46 -18.54
N ILE A 33 17.61 -23.49 -17.75
CA ILE A 33 17.37 -23.49 -16.32
C ILE A 33 18.73 -23.63 -15.64
N ILE A 34 19.16 -22.56 -15.00
CA ILE A 34 20.45 -22.45 -14.31
C ILE A 34 20.19 -22.62 -12.82
N CYS A 35 20.42 -23.84 -12.34
CA CYS A 35 20.31 -24.20 -10.93
C CYS A 35 21.64 -23.92 -10.23
N ILE A 36 21.63 -23.03 -9.25
CA ILE A 36 22.80 -22.72 -8.42
C ILE A 36 22.61 -23.32 -7.03
N ASN A 37 23.28 -24.43 -6.75
CA ASN A 37 23.28 -25.03 -5.41
C ASN A 37 24.27 -24.30 -4.49
N ASP A 38 23.73 -23.60 -3.51
CA ASP A 38 24.44 -22.78 -2.53
C ASP A 38 24.95 -23.59 -1.33
N GLY A 39 25.58 -24.73 -1.58
CA GLY A 39 26.13 -25.57 -0.52
C GLY A 39 25.09 -26.33 0.31
N SER A 40 23.98 -26.77 -0.32
CA SER A 40 22.97 -27.60 0.35
C SER A 40 23.57 -28.86 0.99
N THR A 41 22.99 -29.25 2.12
CA THR A 41 23.39 -30.39 2.96
C THR A 41 22.33 -31.50 3.06
N ASP A 42 21.15 -31.28 2.48
CA ASP A 42 20.05 -32.24 2.37
C ASP A 42 20.09 -33.02 1.04
N GLY A 43 19.01 -33.71 0.67
CA GLY A 43 18.89 -34.47 -0.58
C GLY A 43 18.83 -33.64 -1.87
N THR A 44 18.99 -32.31 -1.80
CA THR A 44 18.95 -31.39 -2.96
C THR A 44 19.91 -31.80 -4.08
N ASP A 45 21.15 -32.16 -3.75
CA ASP A 45 22.17 -32.53 -4.76
C ASP A 45 21.74 -33.73 -5.61
N HIS A 46 21.10 -34.71 -4.97
CA HIS A 46 20.61 -35.91 -5.65
C HIS A 46 19.49 -35.56 -6.63
N ILE A 47 18.56 -34.69 -6.22
CA ILE A 47 17.48 -34.21 -7.09
C ILE A 47 18.07 -33.48 -8.30
N LEU A 48 19.00 -32.55 -8.09
CA LEU A 48 19.62 -31.79 -9.18
C LEU A 48 20.33 -32.68 -10.20
N LYS A 49 21.02 -33.74 -9.73
CA LYS A 49 21.66 -34.72 -10.62
C LYS A 49 20.64 -35.42 -11.52
N LEU A 50 19.53 -35.90 -10.94
CA LEU A 50 18.47 -36.58 -11.69
C LEU A 50 17.85 -35.68 -12.76
N TYR A 51 17.57 -34.42 -12.42
CA TYR A 51 16.94 -33.47 -13.36
C TYR A 51 17.89 -33.05 -14.48
N LYS A 52 19.19 -32.86 -14.18
CA LYS A 52 20.21 -32.61 -15.20
C LYS A 52 20.36 -33.76 -16.20
N GLU A 53 20.21 -35.00 -15.74
CA GLU A 53 20.23 -36.19 -16.61
C GLU A 53 18.93 -36.31 -17.44
N LYS A 54 17.81 -35.81 -16.91
CA LYS A 54 16.47 -35.87 -17.54
C LYS A 54 16.28 -34.83 -18.65
N ASP A 55 16.80 -33.63 -18.50
CA ASP A 55 16.58 -32.52 -19.46
C ASP A 55 17.86 -31.71 -19.70
N ALA A 56 18.25 -31.59 -20.97
CA ALA A 56 19.47 -30.91 -21.39
C ALA A 56 19.45 -29.39 -21.20
N ARG A 57 18.26 -28.79 -20.99
CA ARG A 57 18.11 -27.36 -20.69
C ARG A 57 18.59 -27.01 -19.27
N ILE A 58 18.71 -28.02 -18.39
CA ILE A 58 19.12 -27.83 -17.00
C ILE A 58 20.65 -27.82 -16.87
N ARG A 59 21.18 -26.71 -16.37
CA ARG A 59 22.59 -26.52 -16.04
C ARG A 59 22.72 -26.35 -14.52
N VAL A 60 23.45 -27.26 -13.89
CA VAL A 60 23.68 -27.24 -12.43
C VAL A 60 25.08 -26.75 -12.12
N TYR A 61 25.17 -25.78 -11.23
CA TYR A 61 26.39 -25.25 -10.65
C TYR A 61 26.32 -25.36 -9.13
N LYS A 62 27.48 -25.43 -8.48
CA LYS A 62 27.59 -25.55 -7.03
C LYS A 62 28.76 -24.71 -6.52
N HIS A 63 28.54 -24.01 -5.42
CA HIS A 63 29.60 -23.43 -4.60
C HIS A 63 29.37 -23.72 -3.12
N VAL A 64 30.31 -23.26 -2.29
CA VAL A 64 30.11 -23.20 -0.83
C VAL A 64 28.99 -22.21 -0.50
N ASP A 65 28.37 -22.33 0.68
CA ASP A 65 27.31 -21.41 1.13
C ASP A 65 27.81 -19.96 1.10
N CYS A 66 27.32 -19.19 0.11
CA CYS A 66 27.65 -17.79 -0.18
C CYS A 66 26.41 -16.88 -0.06
N GLY A 67 25.22 -17.43 0.06
CA GLY A 67 23.95 -16.71 0.20
C GLY A 67 23.20 -16.55 -1.12
N ALA A 68 21.90 -16.28 -0.98
CA ALA A 68 20.99 -16.21 -2.13
C ALA A 68 21.37 -15.10 -3.12
N GLY A 69 21.86 -13.96 -2.63
CA GLY A 69 22.31 -12.84 -3.47
C GLY A 69 23.48 -13.21 -4.38
N ALA A 70 24.51 -13.85 -3.82
CA ALA A 70 25.67 -14.33 -4.57
C ALA A 70 25.27 -15.40 -5.61
N SER A 71 24.39 -16.33 -5.20
CA SER A 71 23.85 -17.37 -6.08
C SER A 71 23.10 -16.78 -7.29
N ARG A 72 22.24 -15.78 -7.06
CA ARG A 72 21.51 -15.08 -8.13
C ARG A 72 22.47 -14.33 -9.05
N ASN A 73 23.42 -13.58 -8.49
CA ASN A 73 24.42 -12.87 -9.29
C ASN A 73 25.23 -13.81 -10.17
N TRP A 74 25.69 -14.95 -9.63
CA TRP A 74 26.41 -15.94 -10.42
C TRP A 74 25.53 -16.50 -11.55
N GLY A 75 24.27 -16.83 -11.25
CA GLY A 75 23.28 -17.22 -12.26
C GLY A 75 23.14 -16.20 -13.39
N ILE A 76 23.05 -14.91 -13.07
CA ILE A 76 22.99 -13.81 -14.06
C ILE A 76 24.23 -13.80 -14.95
N THR A 77 25.43 -14.00 -14.38
CA THR A 77 26.67 -14.04 -15.19
C THR A 77 26.73 -15.24 -16.14
N LEU A 78 26.07 -16.35 -15.79
CA LEU A 78 26.05 -17.61 -16.55
C LEU A 78 24.94 -17.65 -17.61
N ALA A 79 23.96 -16.74 -17.50
CA ALA A 79 22.81 -16.62 -18.37
C ALA A 79 23.21 -16.27 -19.81
N ARG A 80 22.55 -16.89 -20.79
CA ARG A 80 22.71 -16.69 -22.23
C ARG A 80 21.46 -16.15 -22.90
N GLY A 81 20.31 -16.26 -22.24
CA GLY A 81 19.02 -15.76 -22.67
C GLY A 81 18.99 -14.25 -22.85
N LYS A 82 18.08 -13.78 -23.72
CA LYS A 82 17.74 -12.36 -23.90
C LYS A 82 17.06 -11.79 -22.67
N TYR A 83 16.26 -12.59 -21.98
CA TYR A 83 15.56 -12.27 -20.74
C TYR A 83 16.03 -13.15 -19.57
N LEU A 84 15.85 -12.63 -18.35
CA LEU A 84 16.16 -13.30 -17.09
C LEU A 84 14.87 -13.49 -16.30
N ALA A 85 14.59 -14.71 -15.88
CA ALA A 85 13.58 -15.02 -14.85
C ALA A 85 14.32 -15.55 -13.62
N ILE A 86 14.18 -14.89 -12.46
CA ILE A 86 14.95 -15.22 -11.25
C ILE A 86 13.98 -15.79 -10.24
N LEU A 87 13.91 -17.11 -10.09
CA LEU A 87 12.81 -17.82 -9.45
C LEU A 87 13.29 -18.57 -8.20
N ASP A 88 12.46 -18.61 -7.16
CA ASP A 88 12.81 -19.31 -5.92
C ASP A 88 12.48 -20.81 -5.99
N ALA A 89 13.31 -21.62 -5.32
CA ALA A 89 13.29 -23.09 -5.41
C ALA A 89 12.15 -23.76 -4.61
N ASP A 90 11.48 -23.00 -3.75
CA ASP A 90 10.34 -23.41 -2.94
C ASP A 90 8.98 -23.07 -3.56
N ASP A 91 8.96 -22.30 -4.63
CA ASP A 91 7.76 -21.92 -5.39
C ASP A 91 7.54 -22.82 -6.63
N PHE A 92 6.37 -22.67 -7.25
CA PHE A 92 6.03 -23.32 -8.53
C PHE A 92 5.20 -22.40 -9.41
N PHE A 93 5.17 -22.69 -10.71
CA PHE A 93 4.73 -21.73 -11.73
C PHE A 93 3.64 -22.32 -12.62
N GLU A 94 2.73 -21.47 -13.09
CA GLU A 94 1.75 -21.86 -14.10
C GLU A 94 2.43 -22.27 -15.41
N ASN A 95 1.87 -23.24 -16.14
CA ASN A 95 2.50 -23.79 -17.35
C ASN A 95 2.69 -22.75 -18.45
N ASP A 96 1.89 -21.68 -18.47
CA ASP A 96 1.99 -20.58 -19.44
C ASP A 96 2.74 -19.35 -18.91
N PHE A 97 3.39 -19.45 -17.74
CA PHE A 97 4.10 -18.36 -17.08
C PHE A 97 5.13 -17.71 -18.01
N LEU A 98 6.12 -18.48 -18.48
CA LEU A 98 7.21 -17.94 -19.30
C LEU A 98 6.72 -17.44 -20.66
N GLU A 99 5.73 -18.11 -21.27
CA GLU A 99 5.13 -17.70 -22.53
C GLU A 99 4.45 -16.34 -22.42
N LYS A 100 3.56 -16.16 -21.43
CA LYS A 100 2.86 -14.90 -21.20
C LYS A 100 3.83 -13.76 -20.90
N MET A 101 4.82 -14.01 -20.05
CA MET A 101 5.81 -13.01 -19.67
C MET A 101 6.66 -12.59 -20.89
N TYR A 102 7.12 -13.55 -21.70
CA TYR A 102 7.92 -13.29 -22.89
C TYR A 102 7.14 -12.56 -23.99
N VAL A 103 5.94 -13.04 -24.32
CA VAL A 103 5.07 -12.41 -25.33
C VAL A 103 4.75 -10.98 -24.94
N THR A 104 4.47 -10.73 -23.66
CA THR A 104 4.24 -9.36 -23.15
C THR A 104 5.49 -8.50 -23.29
N ALA A 105 6.66 -9.03 -22.93
CA ALA A 105 7.93 -8.31 -23.04
C ALA A 105 8.23 -7.90 -24.49
N GLU A 106 8.10 -8.83 -25.45
CA GLU A 106 8.37 -8.57 -26.86
C GLU A 106 7.35 -7.61 -27.48
N ASN A 107 6.06 -7.77 -27.19
CA ASN A 107 5.02 -6.91 -27.76
C ASN A 107 5.12 -5.46 -27.28
N THR A 108 5.67 -5.25 -26.08
CA THR A 108 5.75 -3.92 -25.45
C THR A 108 7.16 -3.36 -25.36
N GLN A 109 8.16 -4.13 -25.80
CA GLN A 109 9.58 -3.80 -25.63
C GLN A 109 9.92 -3.46 -24.18
N ALA A 110 9.38 -4.26 -23.25
CA ALA A 110 9.52 -4.02 -21.82
C ALA A 110 10.96 -4.23 -21.36
N ASP A 111 11.40 -3.38 -20.44
CA ASP A 111 12.61 -3.61 -19.64
C ASP A 111 12.32 -4.66 -18.57
N ILE A 112 11.12 -4.61 -17.98
CA ILE A 112 10.65 -5.51 -16.93
C ILE A 112 9.16 -5.81 -17.15
N VAL A 113 8.81 -7.10 -17.14
CA VAL A 113 7.43 -7.58 -17.03
C VAL A 113 7.22 -8.12 -15.62
N ILE A 114 6.09 -7.81 -15.01
CA ILE A 114 5.71 -8.26 -13.67
C ILE A 114 4.38 -8.99 -13.76
N CYS A 115 4.22 -10.12 -13.07
CA CYS A 115 2.92 -10.79 -12.92
C CYS A 115 2.46 -10.77 -11.46
N ASN A 116 1.18 -11.06 -11.27
CA ASN A 116 0.64 -11.33 -9.94
C ASN A 116 0.96 -12.74 -9.50
N PHE A 117 0.57 -13.07 -8.27
CA PHE A 117 0.86 -14.36 -7.67
C PHE A 117 -0.27 -14.80 -6.73
N THR A 118 -0.28 -16.09 -6.46
CA THR A 118 -1.22 -16.74 -5.57
C THR A 118 -0.48 -17.21 -4.33
N TRP A 119 -1.02 -16.96 -3.14
CA TRP A 119 -0.52 -17.61 -1.93
C TRP A 119 -0.92 -19.08 -1.91
N TYR A 120 0.06 -19.97 -1.87
CA TYR A 120 -0.15 -21.40 -1.72
C TYR A 120 0.22 -21.83 -0.29
N ASP A 121 -0.75 -22.35 0.46
CA ASP A 121 -0.50 -22.86 1.82
C ASP A 121 0.07 -24.29 1.74
N ASP A 122 1.34 -24.45 2.10
CA ASP A 122 2.04 -25.74 2.04
C ASP A 122 1.43 -26.81 2.97
N VAL A 123 0.89 -26.37 4.13
CA VAL A 123 0.30 -27.27 5.12
C VAL A 123 -1.07 -27.76 4.66
N LEU A 124 -1.86 -26.86 4.07
CA LEU A 124 -3.21 -27.18 3.58
C LEU A 124 -3.20 -27.77 2.16
N GLY A 125 -2.08 -27.64 1.44
CA GLY A 125 -1.92 -28.12 0.06
C GLY A 125 -2.81 -27.40 -0.95
N LYS A 126 -3.15 -26.13 -0.71
CA LYS A 126 -4.10 -25.38 -1.55
C LYS A 126 -3.80 -23.89 -1.64
N ASP A 127 -4.31 -23.28 -2.70
CA ASP A 127 -4.33 -21.83 -2.87
C ASP A 127 -5.22 -21.16 -1.81
N LYS A 128 -4.77 -19.98 -1.35
CA LYS A 128 -5.49 -19.12 -0.41
C LYS A 128 -6.13 -17.94 -1.12
N GLU A 129 -5.30 -17.02 -1.59
CA GLU A 129 -5.71 -15.73 -2.11
C GLU A 129 -4.79 -15.33 -3.25
N ASN A 130 -5.39 -14.77 -4.29
CA ASN A 130 -4.67 -14.10 -5.36
C ASN A 130 -4.30 -12.69 -4.88
N LEU A 131 -3.03 -12.32 -5.00
CA LEU A 131 -2.55 -11.01 -4.60
C LEU A 131 -2.09 -10.21 -5.81
N LEU A 132 -2.56 -8.97 -5.84
CA LEU A 132 -2.16 -8.00 -6.85
C LEU A 132 -0.84 -7.37 -6.44
N TYR A 133 0.10 -7.29 -7.37
CA TYR A 133 1.40 -6.68 -7.17
C TYR A 133 1.36 -5.15 -7.11
N VAL A 134 0.35 -4.53 -7.73
CA VAL A 134 0.03 -3.09 -7.65
C VAL A 134 -1.49 -2.96 -7.78
N ASP A 135 -2.07 -1.89 -7.22
CA ASP A 135 -3.45 -1.52 -7.52
C ASP A 135 -3.67 -1.44 -9.04
N GLN A 136 -4.48 -2.37 -9.50
CA GLN A 136 -4.72 -2.66 -10.90
C GLN A 136 -5.54 -1.58 -11.62
N SER A 137 -6.18 -0.69 -10.87
CA SER A 137 -7.02 0.37 -11.43
C SER A 137 -6.24 1.41 -12.25
N ILE A 138 -4.91 1.46 -12.15
CA ILE A 138 -4.10 2.57 -12.69
C ILE A 138 -3.21 2.18 -13.89
N LEU A 139 -2.70 0.94 -13.99
CA LEU A 139 -1.59 0.62 -14.92
C LEU A 139 -1.61 -0.77 -15.60
N ILE A 140 -2.73 -1.51 -15.62
CA ILE A 140 -2.74 -2.84 -16.29
C ILE A 140 -2.54 -2.72 -17.80
N ASN A 141 -1.65 -3.57 -18.35
CA ASN A 141 -1.44 -3.74 -19.79
C ASN A 141 -1.02 -2.46 -20.55
N GLN A 142 -0.52 -1.46 -19.83
CA GLN A 142 0.08 -0.26 -20.42
C GLN A 142 1.51 -0.13 -19.90
N PRO A 143 2.51 0.04 -20.77
CA PRO A 143 3.86 0.33 -20.35
C PRO A 143 3.91 1.65 -19.57
N PHE A 144 4.66 1.68 -18.49
CA PHE A 144 4.95 2.87 -17.70
C PHE A 144 6.43 2.91 -17.32
N SER A 145 6.97 4.10 -17.08
CA SER A 145 8.31 4.22 -16.53
C SER A 145 8.30 4.05 -15.02
N GLY A 146 9.45 3.70 -14.43
CA GLY A 146 9.64 3.75 -12.98
C GLY A 146 9.28 5.12 -12.40
N GLU A 147 9.53 6.18 -13.18
CA GLU A 147 9.20 7.55 -12.83
C GLU A 147 7.69 7.84 -12.76
N ASP A 148 6.91 7.28 -13.69
CA ASP A 148 5.44 7.46 -13.75
C ASP A 148 4.75 6.95 -12.48
N ILE A 149 5.34 5.94 -11.83
CA ILE A 149 4.79 5.33 -10.62
C ILE A 149 4.72 6.36 -9.51
N PHE A 150 5.72 7.21 -9.35
CA PHE A 150 5.77 8.15 -8.23
C PHE A 150 4.70 9.24 -8.30
N ASP A 151 4.30 9.63 -9.52
CA ASP A 151 3.29 10.66 -9.75
C ASP A 151 1.87 10.08 -9.82
N LYS A 152 1.71 8.83 -10.27
CA LYS A 152 0.41 8.21 -10.57
C LYS A 152 -0.04 7.18 -9.54
N VAL A 153 0.89 6.60 -8.81
CA VAL A 153 0.66 5.48 -7.90
C VAL A 153 1.38 5.80 -6.60
N TYR A 154 0.66 6.29 -5.59
CA TYR A 154 1.17 6.49 -4.23
C TYR A 154 1.45 5.16 -3.54
N ASP A 155 2.17 4.26 -4.21
CA ASP A 155 2.30 2.88 -3.84
C ASP A 155 3.78 2.49 -3.79
N TYR A 156 4.21 2.25 -2.56
CA TYR A 156 5.53 1.75 -2.19
C TYR A 156 5.80 0.35 -2.76
N GLN A 157 4.82 -0.31 -3.40
CA GLN A 157 4.99 -1.60 -4.07
C GLN A 157 6.03 -1.61 -5.20
N ILE A 158 6.47 -0.44 -5.72
CA ILE A 158 7.66 -0.37 -6.58
C ILE A 158 8.94 -0.87 -5.89
N PHE A 159 9.03 -0.67 -4.57
CA PHE A 159 10.12 -1.18 -3.74
C PHE A 159 9.84 -2.60 -3.23
N CYS A 160 8.82 -3.28 -3.75
CA CYS A 160 8.53 -4.67 -3.40
C CYS A 160 9.71 -5.55 -3.82
N GLY A 161 10.30 -6.22 -2.83
CA GLY A 161 11.58 -6.91 -2.96
C GLY A 161 11.57 -8.12 -3.89
N ALA A 162 10.41 -8.69 -4.19
CA ALA A 162 10.31 -9.98 -4.86
C ALA A 162 10.96 -10.01 -6.26
N ALA A 163 11.96 -10.87 -6.43
CA ALA A 163 12.58 -11.10 -7.75
C ALA A 163 11.79 -12.12 -8.61
N TRP A 164 11.03 -13.01 -7.96
CA TRP A 164 10.44 -14.23 -8.50
C TRP A 164 9.17 -14.07 -9.33
N ASN A 165 8.56 -12.89 -9.35
CA ASN A 165 7.38 -12.60 -10.18
C ASN A 165 7.69 -11.70 -11.39
N LYS A 166 8.94 -11.70 -11.85
CA LYS A 166 9.43 -10.75 -12.86
C LYS A 166 10.24 -11.41 -13.96
N LEU A 167 10.13 -10.85 -15.16
CA LEU A 167 10.99 -11.14 -16.31
C LEU A 167 11.76 -9.86 -16.66
N TYR A 168 13.08 -9.91 -16.65
CA TYR A 168 13.95 -8.75 -16.88
C TYR A 168 14.66 -8.86 -18.23
N ARG A 169 14.70 -7.78 -19.01
CA ARG A 169 15.57 -7.73 -20.19
C ARG A 169 17.03 -7.75 -19.74
N LYS A 170 17.79 -8.76 -20.15
CA LYS A 170 19.17 -8.98 -19.68
C LYS A 170 20.07 -7.79 -19.99
N GLU A 171 20.00 -7.27 -21.21
CA GLU A 171 20.81 -6.12 -21.63
C GLU A 171 20.55 -4.89 -20.76
N PHE A 172 19.28 -4.64 -20.41
CA PHE A 172 18.90 -3.56 -19.50
C PHE A 172 19.56 -3.73 -18.13
N ILE A 173 19.46 -4.92 -17.52
CA ILE A 173 20.09 -5.20 -16.22
C ILE A 173 21.61 -5.02 -16.28
N GLN A 174 22.26 -5.48 -17.36
CA GLN A 174 23.69 -5.30 -17.57
C GLN A 174 24.09 -3.82 -17.68
N GLN A 175 23.28 -3.01 -18.35
CA GLN A 175 23.50 -1.56 -18.49
C GLN A 175 23.34 -0.81 -17.16
N LEU A 176 22.46 -1.28 -16.26
CA LEU A 176 22.27 -0.66 -14.94
C LEU A 176 23.48 -0.81 -14.02
N GLY A 177 24.22 -1.92 -14.15
CA GLY A 177 25.37 -2.25 -13.29
C GLY A 177 24.98 -2.49 -11.83
N ILE A 178 23.77 -2.98 -11.58
CA ILE A 178 23.26 -3.32 -10.23
C ILE A 178 23.24 -4.83 -10.04
N TYR A 179 23.41 -5.26 -8.79
CA TYR A 179 23.54 -6.66 -8.39
C TYR A 179 22.74 -6.91 -7.12
N PHE A 180 22.36 -8.17 -6.87
CA PHE A 180 21.82 -8.58 -5.59
C PHE A 180 22.86 -8.36 -4.49
N LEU A 181 22.42 -8.03 -3.28
CA LEU A 181 23.34 -7.81 -2.16
C LEU A 181 23.94 -9.15 -1.71
N GLU A 182 25.25 -9.29 -1.80
CA GLU A 182 25.96 -10.53 -1.41
C GLU A 182 26.32 -10.56 0.09
N SER A 183 26.12 -9.45 0.80
CA SER A 183 26.44 -9.37 2.22
C SER A 183 25.51 -10.25 3.03
N ARG A 184 26.07 -11.09 3.91
CA ARG A 184 25.31 -11.88 4.90
C ARG A 184 24.47 -11.03 5.85
N LYS A 185 24.78 -9.74 5.97
CA LYS A 185 23.94 -8.81 6.73
C LYS A 185 22.60 -8.56 6.07
N CYS A 186 22.46 -8.82 4.76
CA CYS A 186 21.26 -8.56 3.96
C CYS A 186 20.53 -9.85 3.54
N GLU A 187 20.84 -11.02 4.12
CA GLU A 187 20.36 -12.34 3.67
C GLU A 187 18.84 -12.56 3.70
N SER A 188 18.05 -11.69 4.33
CA SER A 188 16.58 -11.80 4.30
C SER A 188 15.91 -10.72 3.44
N CYS A 189 16.71 -9.84 2.83
CA CYS A 189 16.26 -8.69 2.03
C CYS A 189 17.26 -8.40 0.89
N GLU A 190 17.96 -9.43 0.40
CA GLU A 190 19.07 -9.32 -0.56
C GLU A 190 18.60 -8.91 -1.95
N ASP A 191 17.34 -9.22 -2.24
CA ASP A 191 16.61 -8.94 -3.48
C ASP A 191 16.20 -7.47 -3.59
N MET A 192 15.84 -6.85 -2.47
CA MET A 192 15.22 -5.54 -2.42
C MET A 192 16.01 -4.45 -3.12
N PHE A 193 17.33 -4.40 -2.96
CA PHE A 193 18.16 -3.40 -3.64
C PHE A 193 18.09 -3.57 -5.16
N PHE A 194 18.29 -4.80 -5.64
CA PHE A 194 18.28 -5.10 -7.06
C PHE A 194 16.91 -4.80 -7.67
N THR A 195 15.83 -5.30 -7.07
CA THR A 195 14.49 -5.17 -7.62
C THR A 195 13.99 -3.73 -7.57
N SER A 196 14.19 -3.03 -6.45
CA SER A 196 13.83 -1.62 -6.33
C SER A 196 14.55 -0.77 -7.37
N MET A 197 15.89 -0.88 -7.45
CA MET A 197 16.65 -0.05 -8.40
C MET A 197 16.35 -0.42 -9.85
N ALA A 198 16.12 -1.71 -10.16
CA ALA A 198 15.71 -2.12 -11.50
C ALA A 198 14.35 -1.50 -11.89
N SER A 199 13.36 -1.52 -10.99
CA SER A 199 12.05 -0.92 -11.23
C SER A 199 12.10 0.60 -11.32
N ILE A 200 12.83 1.27 -10.42
CA ILE A 200 12.97 2.74 -10.43
C ILE A 200 13.60 3.22 -11.75
N LEU A 201 14.58 2.47 -12.29
CA LEU A 201 15.35 2.87 -13.47
C LEU A 201 14.77 2.35 -14.80
N ALA A 202 13.75 1.50 -14.76
CA ALA A 202 13.10 0.98 -15.95
C ALA A 202 12.30 2.07 -16.66
N LYS A 203 12.41 2.12 -17.99
CA LYS A 203 11.62 3.03 -18.84
C LYS A 203 10.31 2.39 -19.28
N ASN A 204 10.33 1.06 -19.46
CA ASN A 204 9.18 0.27 -19.85
C ASN A 204 8.95 -0.85 -18.85
N LEU A 205 8.14 -0.59 -17.83
CA LEU A 205 7.55 -1.57 -16.92
C LEU A 205 6.15 -1.92 -17.39
N ILE A 206 5.78 -3.19 -17.27
CA ILE A 206 4.41 -3.63 -17.54
C ILE A 206 3.98 -4.69 -16.53
N ILE A 207 2.72 -4.59 -16.11
CA ILE A 207 2.10 -5.54 -15.19
C ILE A 207 1.08 -6.38 -15.96
N VAL A 208 1.27 -7.69 -15.90
CA VAL A 208 0.34 -8.72 -16.37
C VAL A 208 -0.61 -9.03 -15.21
N LYS A 209 -1.92 -9.01 -15.50
CA LYS A 209 -2.97 -9.23 -14.49
C LYS A 209 -3.04 -10.68 -13.98
N ASP A 210 -2.55 -11.63 -14.75
CA ASP A 210 -2.57 -13.04 -14.41
C ASP A 210 -1.72 -13.34 -13.17
N CYS A 211 -2.23 -14.23 -12.32
CA CYS A 211 -1.46 -14.83 -11.23
C CYS A 211 -0.73 -16.05 -11.80
N LEU A 212 0.58 -15.92 -12.04
CA LEU A 212 1.37 -16.94 -12.74
C LEU A 212 2.39 -17.66 -11.84
N VAL A 213 2.49 -17.22 -10.59
CA VAL A 213 3.38 -17.79 -9.58
C VAL A 213 2.55 -18.23 -8.38
N HIS A 214 2.81 -19.43 -7.87
CA HIS A 214 2.32 -19.88 -6.58
C HIS A 214 3.41 -19.67 -5.53
N TYR A 215 3.29 -18.58 -4.78
CA TYR A 215 4.20 -18.26 -3.69
C TYR A 215 3.84 -19.09 -2.46
N ARG A 216 4.76 -19.96 -2.05
CA ARG A 216 4.52 -20.92 -0.99
C ARG A 216 4.65 -20.27 0.39
N VAL A 217 3.61 -20.41 1.20
CA VAL A 217 3.54 -19.90 2.58
C VAL A 217 3.32 -21.04 3.57
N ASN A 218 3.58 -20.77 4.86
CA ASN A 218 3.44 -21.74 5.95
C ASN A 218 4.26 -23.01 5.76
N LEU A 219 5.49 -22.91 5.23
CA LEU A 219 6.37 -24.07 5.07
C LEU A 219 6.60 -24.76 6.41
N GLU A 220 6.45 -26.07 6.44
CA GLU A 220 6.74 -26.88 7.61
C GLU A 220 8.21 -26.71 8.03
N GLY A 221 8.45 -26.05 9.16
CA GLY A 221 9.79 -25.74 9.65
C GLY A 221 10.38 -24.39 9.20
N ALA A 222 9.77 -23.69 8.22
CA ALA A 222 10.13 -22.31 7.97
C ALA A 222 9.53 -21.43 9.07
N VAL A 223 10.42 -20.84 9.84
CA VAL A 223 10.04 -19.80 10.77
C VAL A 223 10.63 -18.54 10.18
N SER A 224 9.89 -17.87 9.30
CA SER A 224 10.23 -16.54 8.78
C SER A 224 10.66 -15.62 9.94
N ALA A 225 9.97 -15.68 11.08
CA ALA A 225 10.35 -15.00 12.32
C ALA A 225 11.75 -15.40 12.85
N LYS A 226 12.18 -16.67 12.79
CA LYS A 226 13.57 -17.06 13.16
C LYS A 226 14.59 -16.57 12.15
N ARG A 227 14.25 -16.53 10.86
CA ARG A 227 15.12 -15.95 9.81
C ARG A 227 15.32 -14.46 10.07
N TYR A 228 14.26 -13.73 10.40
CA TYR A 228 14.34 -12.30 10.73
C TYR A 228 15.07 -12.04 12.05
N ASP A 229 14.88 -12.88 13.07
CA ASP A 229 15.66 -12.78 14.31
C ASP A 229 17.16 -13.05 14.08
N LYS A 230 17.50 -13.99 13.18
CA LYS A 230 18.89 -14.28 12.80
C LYS A 230 19.52 -13.14 12.00
N PHE A 231 18.76 -12.53 11.09
CA PHE A 231 19.22 -11.47 10.19
C PHE A 231 18.56 -10.12 10.49
N LYS A 232 18.48 -9.76 11.77
CA LYS A 232 17.71 -8.61 12.26
C LYS A 232 18.13 -7.25 11.70
N GLU A 233 19.34 -7.14 11.17
CA GLU A 233 19.83 -5.91 10.53
C GLU A 233 19.52 -5.82 9.02
N SER A 234 19.14 -6.93 8.40
CA SER A 234 18.94 -7.04 6.95
C SER A 234 17.97 -6.01 6.37
N PRO A 235 16.81 -5.76 7.01
CA PRO A 235 15.88 -4.74 6.52
C PRO A 235 16.52 -3.35 6.43
N TYR A 236 17.33 -2.99 7.43
CA TYR A 236 17.99 -1.70 7.46
C TYR A 236 19.07 -1.56 6.40
N TYR A 237 20.00 -2.52 6.29
CA TYR A 237 21.09 -2.41 5.31
C TYR A 237 20.60 -2.47 3.87
N ALA A 238 19.52 -3.21 3.60
CA ALA A 238 18.91 -3.23 2.29
C ALA A 238 18.35 -1.85 1.91
N VAL A 239 17.64 -1.16 2.83
CA VAL A 239 17.09 0.18 2.56
C VAL A 239 18.22 1.21 2.46
N LEU A 240 19.25 1.08 3.29
CA LEU A 240 20.42 1.95 3.25
C LEU A 240 21.17 1.85 1.92
N ALA A 241 21.27 0.64 1.34
CA ALA A 241 21.85 0.45 0.01
C ALA A 241 21.04 1.17 -1.08
N VAL A 242 19.70 1.08 -1.03
CA VAL A 242 18.82 1.82 -1.95
C VAL A 242 19.03 3.33 -1.77
N TYR A 243 19.03 3.84 -0.54
CA TYR A 243 19.27 5.26 -0.25
C TYR A 243 20.58 5.77 -0.86
N HIS A 244 21.69 5.05 -0.66
CA HIS A 244 22.98 5.46 -1.21
C HIS A 244 23.02 5.45 -2.74
N GLU A 245 22.35 4.49 -3.39
CA GLU A 245 22.28 4.46 -4.85
C GLU A 245 21.37 5.56 -5.40
N LEU A 246 20.28 5.91 -4.70
CA LEU A 246 19.45 7.07 -5.03
C LEU A 246 20.23 8.38 -4.97
N LEU A 247 21.04 8.58 -3.93
CA LEU A 247 21.94 9.74 -3.82
C LEU A 247 22.97 9.76 -4.94
N LYS A 248 23.62 8.62 -5.21
CA LYS A 248 24.65 8.49 -6.25
C LYS A 248 24.11 8.80 -7.65
N ARG A 249 22.81 8.56 -7.89
CA ARG A 249 22.13 8.80 -9.17
C ARG A 249 21.37 10.12 -9.24
N ASP A 250 21.45 10.95 -8.20
CA ASP A 250 20.72 12.23 -8.11
C ASP A 250 19.19 12.05 -8.23
N LEU A 251 18.68 10.94 -7.68
CA LEU A 251 17.25 10.60 -7.69
C LEU A 251 16.58 10.82 -6.33
N TYR A 252 17.35 10.98 -5.26
CA TYR A 252 16.81 11.03 -3.91
C TYR A 252 15.83 12.18 -3.70
N ASP A 253 16.19 13.41 -4.07
CA ASP A 253 15.36 14.60 -3.84
C ASP A 253 14.02 14.51 -4.57
N ARG A 254 14.00 13.84 -5.74
CA ARG A 254 12.77 13.58 -6.49
C ARG A 254 11.91 12.50 -5.82
N LEU A 255 12.54 11.49 -5.21
CA LEU A 255 11.87 10.30 -4.69
C LEU A 255 11.65 10.30 -3.19
N ILE A 256 12.07 11.35 -2.48
CA ILE A 256 12.02 11.45 -1.02
C ILE A 256 10.64 11.11 -0.45
N ASN A 257 9.55 11.53 -1.11
CA ASN A 257 8.20 11.31 -0.59
C ASN A 257 7.83 9.83 -0.51
N VAL A 258 7.98 9.13 -1.64
CA VAL A 258 7.64 7.71 -1.75
C VAL A 258 8.69 6.86 -1.04
N PHE A 259 9.96 7.24 -1.13
CA PHE A 259 11.06 6.55 -0.45
C PHE A 259 10.91 6.61 1.08
N SER A 260 10.61 7.78 1.66
CA SER A 260 10.42 7.91 3.11
C SER A 260 9.26 7.05 3.60
N SER A 261 8.15 7.03 2.84
CA SER A 261 7.01 6.19 3.15
C SER A 261 7.34 4.70 3.08
N PHE A 262 8.10 4.31 2.07
CA PHE A 262 8.60 2.96 1.92
C PHE A 262 9.49 2.54 3.10
N VAL A 263 10.49 3.33 3.48
CA VAL A 263 11.41 3.02 4.58
C VAL A 263 10.64 2.77 5.88
N VAL A 264 9.74 3.68 6.25
CA VAL A 264 8.96 3.56 7.49
C VAL A 264 8.08 2.31 7.46
N LYS A 265 7.39 2.05 6.33
CA LYS A 265 6.53 0.87 6.20
C LYS A 265 7.32 -0.43 6.23
N HIS A 266 8.42 -0.49 5.49
CA HIS A 266 9.33 -1.63 5.42
C HIS A 266 9.86 -1.98 6.80
N LEU A 267 10.52 -1.05 7.49
CA LEU A 267 11.06 -1.31 8.82
C LEU A 267 9.96 -1.65 9.84
N SER A 268 8.79 -1.01 9.75
CA SER A 268 7.65 -1.33 10.62
C SER A 268 7.09 -2.73 10.41
N TYR A 269 7.10 -3.24 9.16
CA TYR A 269 6.70 -4.61 8.86
C TYR A 269 7.63 -5.61 9.56
N TYR A 270 8.94 -5.47 9.37
CA TYR A 270 9.92 -6.36 10.01
C TYR A 270 9.91 -6.25 11.54
N PHE A 271 9.71 -5.05 12.09
CA PHE A 271 9.49 -4.87 13.52
C PHE A 271 8.28 -5.67 14.04
N GLY A 272 7.20 -5.75 13.24
CA GLY A 272 6.01 -6.56 13.53
C GLY A 272 6.29 -8.06 13.55
N GLU A 273 7.29 -8.53 12.81
CA GLU A 273 7.71 -9.92 12.74
C GLU A 273 8.71 -10.32 13.84
N MET A 274 9.50 -9.37 14.35
CA MET A 274 10.50 -9.63 15.40
C MET A 274 9.88 -10.07 16.72
N ARG A 275 10.64 -10.82 17.53
CA ARG A 275 10.20 -11.30 18.85
C ARG A 275 11.27 -11.04 19.92
N GLY A 276 10.87 -11.11 21.19
CA GLY A 276 11.79 -11.01 22.34
C GLY A 276 12.68 -9.75 22.36
N GLU A 277 13.93 -9.93 22.77
CA GLU A 277 14.94 -8.85 22.89
C GLU A 277 15.29 -8.21 21.55
N ASN A 278 15.27 -8.97 20.45
CA ASN A 278 15.53 -8.45 19.11
C ASN A 278 14.48 -7.41 18.70
N ARG A 279 13.22 -7.60 19.10
CA ARG A 279 12.15 -6.64 18.81
C ARG A 279 12.39 -5.29 19.51
N ALA A 280 12.86 -5.31 20.75
CA ALA A 280 13.22 -4.10 21.51
C ALA A 280 14.38 -3.38 20.84
N TRP A 281 15.46 -4.11 20.61
CA TRP A 281 16.68 -3.60 19.99
C TRP A 281 16.42 -3.00 18.59
N PHE A 282 15.61 -3.66 17.77
CA PHE A 282 15.26 -3.18 16.43
C PHE A 282 14.46 -1.87 16.49
N TYR A 283 13.52 -1.76 17.42
CA TYR A 283 12.76 -0.54 17.63
C TYR A 283 13.65 0.64 18.03
N ASP A 284 14.58 0.41 18.97
CA ASP A 284 15.50 1.45 19.43
C ASP A 284 16.45 1.89 18.30
N CYS A 285 16.96 0.95 17.51
CA CYS A 285 17.78 1.25 16.33
C CYS A 285 17.02 2.06 15.27
N MET A 286 15.76 1.70 15.00
CA MET A 286 14.87 2.43 14.09
C MET A 286 14.65 3.86 14.57
N ARG A 287 14.35 4.04 15.86
CA ARG A 287 14.10 5.33 16.49
C ARG A 287 15.31 6.26 16.44
N GLU A 288 16.47 5.76 16.85
CA GLU A 288 17.63 6.57 17.18
C GLU A 288 18.52 6.86 15.97
N GLN A 289 18.65 5.91 15.04
CA GLN A 289 19.68 5.97 14.00
C GLN A 289 19.16 5.69 12.60
N TRP A 290 18.45 4.58 12.39
CA TRP A 290 18.24 4.06 11.04
C TRP A 290 17.41 4.96 10.13
N LEU A 291 16.31 5.55 10.64
CA LEU A 291 15.51 6.49 9.86
C LEU A 291 16.36 7.70 9.42
N LYS A 292 17.17 8.25 10.33
CA LYS A 292 18.07 9.39 10.06
C LYS A 292 19.16 9.01 9.05
N ASN A 293 19.70 7.80 9.16
CA ASN A 293 20.74 7.32 8.25
C ASN A 293 20.21 7.09 6.82
N CYS A 294 18.90 6.87 6.65
CA CYS A 294 18.21 6.84 5.36
C CYS A 294 17.72 8.24 4.92
N GLY A 295 18.23 9.30 5.55
CA GLY A 295 17.93 10.69 5.23
C GLY A 295 16.57 11.19 5.74
N ILE A 296 15.80 10.39 6.49
CA ILE A 296 14.50 10.79 7.04
C ILE A 296 14.74 11.59 8.33
N ASN A 297 14.51 12.90 8.26
CA ASN A 297 14.71 13.84 9.35
C ASN A 297 13.47 14.73 9.56
N GLU A 298 13.51 15.59 10.58
CA GLU A 298 12.40 16.47 10.98
C GLU A 298 11.87 17.36 9.83
N ASN A 299 12.71 17.72 8.85
CA ASN A 299 12.29 18.53 7.69
C ASN A 299 11.59 17.70 6.60
N HIS A 300 11.77 16.37 6.61
CA HIS A 300 11.15 15.44 5.66
C HIS A 300 9.88 14.79 6.21
N GLU A 301 9.49 15.17 7.43
CA GLU A 301 8.24 14.72 8.03
C GLU A 301 7.07 15.07 7.12
N CYS A 302 7.06 16.26 6.50
CA CYS A 302 6.06 16.79 5.55
C CYS A 302 5.59 15.77 4.49
N TYR A 303 6.48 14.88 4.06
CA TYR A 303 6.17 13.93 2.99
C TYR A 303 5.48 12.65 3.45
N LEU A 304 5.51 12.38 4.76
CA LEU A 304 4.81 11.24 5.36
C LEU A 304 3.33 11.57 5.61
N TYR A 305 2.96 12.86 5.65
CA TYR A 305 1.62 13.42 5.91
C TYR A 305 0.57 12.83 4.97
N ASP A 306 0.95 12.63 3.71
CA ASP A 306 0.07 12.12 2.66
C ASP A 306 -0.37 10.68 2.92
N ASN A 307 0.40 9.92 3.70
CA ASN A 307 0.06 8.57 4.14
C ASN A 307 -0.07 8.47 5.66
N ALA A 308 -1.30 8.65 6.12
CA ALA A 308 -1.62 8.75 7.54
C ALA A 308 -1.17 7.56 8.41
N ILE A 309 -1.22 6.35 7.86
CA ILE A 309 -0.80 5.13 8.56
C ILE A 309 0.72 5.13 8.73
N VAL A 310 1.45 5.54 7.70
CA VAL A 310 2.91 5.60 7.70
C VAL A 310 3.39 6.68 8.66
N TYR A 311 2.81 7.88 8.60
CA TYR A 311 3.15 8.96 9.51
C TYR A 311 2.87 8.60 10.98
N GLY A 312 1.73 7.96 11.26
CA GLY A 312 1.42 7.47 12.61
C GLY A 312 2.49 6.52 13.16
N LYS A 313 2.98 5.59 12.33
CA LYS A 313 4.08 4.67 12.71
C LYS A 313 5.40 5.41 12.93
N TYR A 314 5.71 6.41 12.09
CA TYR A 314 6.88 7.26 12.27
C TYR A 314 6.82 7.99 13.63
N LEU A 315 5.69 8.63 13.94
CA LEU A 315 5.49 9.31 15.22
C LEU A 315 5.58 8.39 16.41
N GLU A 316 4.91 7.24 16.36
CA GLU A 316 5.00 6.25 17.44
C GLU A 316 6.45 5.88 17.71
N THR A 317 7.25 5.73 16.66
CA THR A 317 8.67 5.40 16.79
C THR A 317 9.49 6.53 17.40
N LYS A 318 9.17 7.80 17.08
CA LYS A 318 9.90 8.98 17.60
C LYS A 318 9.55 9.34 19.03
N ILE A 319 8.29 9.16 19.42
CA ILE A 319 7.75 9.65 20.69
C ILE A 319 7.96 8.66 21.84
N PHE A 320 7.84 7.36 21.55
CA PHE A 320 7.86 6.34 22.59
C PHE A 320 9.24 5.69 22.73
N SER A 321 9.60 5.36 23.97
CA SER A 321 10.53 4.25 24.19
C SER A 321 9.85 2.92 23.89
N TYR A 322 10.63 1.87 23.65
CA TYR A 322 10.05 0.55 23.42
C TYR A 322 9.16 0.08 24.58
N ASP A 323 9.53 0.40 25.83
CA ASP A 323 8.71 0.08 27.01
C ASP A 323 7.37 0.81 27.00
N GLU A 324 7.35 2.10 26.65
CA GLU A 324 6.12 2.86 26.51
C GLU A 324 5.29 2.41 25.30
N TYR A 325 5.95 2.03 24.20
CA TYR A 325 5.28 1.45 23.04
C TYR A 325 4.53 0.16 23.42
N LYS A 326 5.06 -0.65 24.34
CA LYS A 326 4.40 -1.87 24.82
C LYS A 326 3.22 -1.60 25.78
N HIS A 327 3.17 -0.43 26.43
CA HIS A 327 2.26 -0.18 27.55
C HIS A 327 1.28 0.99 27.30
N VAL A 328 -0.03 0.69 27.42
CA VAL A 328 -1.18 1.61 27.62
C VAL A 328 -1.51 2.63 26.51
N ASN A 329 -2.67 2.45 25.87
CA ASN A 329 -3.28 3.38 24.89
C ASN A 329 -3.50 4.82 25.41
N LYS A 330 -3.67 5.03 26.72
CA LYS A 330 -3.89 6.36 27.32
C LYS A 330 -2.61 7.20 27.35
N PHE A 331 -1.50 6.63 27.83
CA PHE A 331 -0.19 7.29 27.85
C PHE A 331 0.32 7.58 26.44
N LYS A 332 -0.04 6.69 25.48
CA LYS A 332 0.19 6.95 24.06
C LYS A 332 -0.54 8.19 23.57
N LYS A 333 -1.83 8.34 23.89
CA LYS A 333 -2.60 9.53 23.51
C LYS A 333 -2.04 10.83 24.10
N GLU A 334 -1.65 10.82 25.38
CA GLU A 334 -1.10 11.99 26.08
C GLU A 334 0.25 12.43 25.48
N LYS A 335 1.21 11.51 25.28
CA LYS A 335 2.50 11.87 24.68
C LYS A 335 2.43 12.27 23.22
N ILE A 336 1.57 11.58 22.45
CA ILE A 336 1.29 11.96 21.07
C ILE A 336 0.77 13.40 21.03
N PHE A 337 -0.16 13.72 21.91
CA PHE A 337 -0.68 15.07 22.06
C PHE A 337 0.39 16.08 22.47
N ASP A 338 1.21 15.80 23.49
CA ASP A 338 2.29 16.71 23.92
C ASP A 338 3.27 17.02 22.77
N PHE A 339 3.60 16.01 21.96
CA PHE A 339 4.47 16.16 20.80
C PHE A 339 3.84 17.06 19.71
N VAL A 340 2.56 16.82 19.39
CA VAL A 340 1.80 17.68 18.46
C VAL A 340 1.72 19.11 18.96
N MET A 341 1.48 19.29 20.26
CA MET A 341 1.43 20.61 20.88
C MET A 341 2.78 21.32 20.87
N LYS A 342 3.89 20.59 21.00
CA LYS A 342 5.23 21.15 20.86
C LYS A 342 5.52 21.65 19.43
N ILE A 343 5.08 20.91 18.41
CA ILE A 343 5.16 21.34 17.01
C ILE A 343 4.33 22.61 16.78
N LEU A 344 3.12 22.63 17.32
CA LEU A 344 2.20 23.77 17.27
C LEU A 344 2.80 25.03 17.91
N MET A 345 3.36 24.91 19.11
CA MET A 345 3.94 26.03 19.86
C MET A 345 5.16 26.63 19.17
N ASN A 346 5.96 25.82 18.48
CA ASN A 346 7.10 26.30 17.70
C ASN A 346 6.70 27.10 16.45
N ARG A 347 5.42 27.10 16.05
CA ARG A 347 4.89 27.84 14.89
C ARG A 347 4.27 29.21 15.22
N GLY A 348 4.34 29.66 16.49
CA GLY A 348 3.94 31.01 16.94
C GLY A 348 2.55 31.12 17.59
N GLU A 349 2.24 32.27 18.21
CA GLU A 349 0.96 32.50 18.93
C GLU A 349 -0.23 32.62 17.95
N ARG A 350 -1.09 31.60 17.87
CA ARG A 350 -2.40 31.67 17.19
C ARG A 350 -3.48 30.91 17.98
N GLU A 351 -4.76 31.28 17.79
CA GLU A 351 -5.91 30.61 18.43
C GLU A 351 -6.16 29.20 17.83
N LEU A 352 -6.44 28.23 18.70
CA LEU A 352 -6.72 26.84 18.34
C LEU A 352 -8.22 26.54 18.45
N VAL A 353 -8.78 25.91 17.42
CA VAL A 353 -10.18 25.46 17.36
C VAL A 353 -10.19 23.95 17.33
N ILE A 354 -10.84 23.30 18.30
CA ILE A 354 -11.03 21.85 18.31
C ILE A 354 -12.41 21.54 17.76
N TRP A 355 -12.45 20.68 16.78
CA TRP A 355 -13.68 20.18 16.18
C TRP A 355 -13.79 18.68 16.44
N GLY A 356 -14.75 18.23 17.25
CA GLY A 356 -14.73 16.86 17.74
C GLY A 356 -16.04 16.34 18.30
N LYS A 357 -16.07 15.06 18.67
CA LYS A 357 -17.28 14.38 19.15
C LYS A 357 -17.42 14.47 20.67
N GLY A 358 -18.49 15.12 21.15
CA GLY A 358 -18.96 15.03 22.54
C GLY A 358 -17.87 15.10 23.62
N GLU A 359 -17.89 14.17 24.57
CA GLU A 359 -16.97 14.12 25.72
C GLU A 359 -15.48 14.04 25.34
N GLU A 360 -15.12 13.42 24.22
CA GLU A 360 -13.72 13.36 23.77
C GLU A 360 -13.21 14.73 23.33
N GLY A 361 -14.02 15.48 22.59
CA GLY A 361 -13.67 16.84 22.18
C GLY A 361 -13.61 17.83 23.36
N ILE A 362 -14.51 17.67 24.33
CA ILE A 362 -14.48 18.43 25.60
C ILE A 362 -13.24 18.06 26.42
N PHE A 363 -12.90 16.77 26.51
CA PHE A 363 -11.70 16.28 27.16
C PHE A 363 -10.45 16.94 26.56
N TRP A 364 -10.33 16.99 25.23
CA TRP A 364 -9.21 17.63 24.55
C TRP A 364 -9.17 19.14 24.78
N ARG A 365 -10.32 19.83 24.71
CA ARG A 365 -10.42 21.27 24.99
C ARG A 365 -9.94 21.62 26.40
N ASN A 366 -10.42 20.90 27.40
CA ASN A 366 -10.07 21.15 28.79
C ASN A 366 -8.59 20.81 29.04
N THR A 367 -8.10 19.71 28.48
CA THR A 367 -6.67 19.34 28.56
C THR A 367 -5.77 20.43 27.97
N LEU A 368 -6.18 21.05 26.86
CA LEU A 368 -5.44 22.12 26.20
C LEU A 368 -5.42 23.44 26.98
N ILE A 369 -6.54 23.82 27.58
CA ILE A 369 -6.66 25.04 28.38
C ILE A 369 -6.01 24.86 29.75
N ASP A 370 -6.35 23.79 30.47
CA ASP A 370 -5.92 23.54 31.85
C ASP A 370 -4.43 23.17 31.92
N GLY A 371 -3.91 22.55 30.86
CA GLY A 371 -2.47 22.31 30.70
C GLY A 371 -1.66 23.55 30.33
N GLY A 372 -2.31 24.71 30.13
CA GLY A 372 -1.65 25.97 29.78
C GLY A 372 -1.05 25.99 28.37
N PHE A 373 -1.45 25.04 27.51
CA PHE A 373 -0.86 24.86 26.19
C PHE A 373 -1.37 25.86 25.15
N VAL A 374 -2.56 26.43 25.37
CA VAL A 374 -3.12 27.50 24.55
C VAL A 374 -3.77 28.55 25.46
N LYS A 375 -3.65 29.83 25.11
CA LYS A 375 -4.31 30.93 25.84
C LYS A 375 -5.83 30.85 25.74
N ALA A 376 -6.34 30.35 24.62
CA ALA A 376 -7.76 30.13 24.38
C ALA A 376 -7.96 28.96 23.41
N CYS A 377 -8.93 28.10 23.73
CA CYS A 377 -9.35 26.98 22.88
C CYS A 377 -10.87 26.99 22.70
N LYS A 378 -11.32 27.00 21.45
CA LYS A 378 -12.75 26.93 21.10
C LYS A 378 -13.10 25.49 20.73
N PHE A 379 -14.24 24.98 21.21
CA PHE A 379 -14.68 23.61 20.93
C PHE A 379 -16.00 23.61 20.19
N VAL A 380 -16.10 22.78 19.15
CA VAL A 380 -17.30 22.57 18.36
C VAL A 380 -17.65 21.07 18.38
N ASP A 381 -18.84 20.75 18.88
CA ASP A 381 -19.34 19.37 18.88
C ASP A 381 -19.97 19.02 17.54
N ILE A 382 -19.39 18.04 16.83
CA ILE A 382 -19.85 17.56 15.52
C ILE A 382 -21.26 16.98 15.54
N ASN A 383 -21.78 16.56 16.70
CA ASN A 383 -23.13 16.01 16.81
C ASN A 383 -24.19 17.08 17.12
N SER A 384 -23.80 18.33 17.35
CA SER A 384 -24.76 19.39 17.64
C SER A 384 -25.36 19.94 16.33
N SER A 385 -26.69 20.08 16.30
CA SER A 385 -27.46 20.58 15.15
C SER A 385 -27.08 22.00 14.73
N ASP A 386 -26.44 22.78 15.61
CA ASP A 386 -26.08 24.19 15.39
C ASP A 386 -24.56 24.40 15.24
N SER A 387 -23.82 23.35 14.88
CA SER A 387 -22.35 23.39 14.85
C SER A 387 -21.79 24.44 13.87
N SER A 388 -22.44 24.66 12.72
CA SER A 388 -22.06 25.68 11.75
C SER A 388 -22.27 27.13 12.24
N GLU A 389 -23.45 27.45 12.78
CA GLU A 389 -23.76 28.79 13.32
C GLU A 389 -22.87 29.15 14.52
N LYS A 390 -22.51 28.16 15.35
CA LYS A 390 -21.58 28.34 16.47
C LYS A 390 -20.15 28.61 15.99
N ILE A 391 -19.72 28.00 14.89
CA ILE A 391 -18.40 28.26 14.27
C ILE A 391 -18.31 29.70 13.77
N ASP A 392 -19.33 30.17 13.03
CA ASP A 392 -19.34 31.53 12.48
C ASP A 392 -19.31 32.60 13.58
N ALA A 393 -20.09 32.41 14.64
CA ALA A 393 -20.09 33.30 15.80
C ALA A 393 -18.74 33.28 16.56
N LEU A 394 -18.01 32.17 16.53
CA LEU A 394 -16.75 31.97 17.25
C LEU A 394 -15.51 32.50 16.49
N LEU A 395 -15.53 32.56 15.16
CA LEU A 395 -14.35 32.83 14.31
C LEU A 395 -14.39 34.17 13.56
N HIS A 396 -15.39 35.01 13.81
CA HIS A 396 -15.59 36.28 13.11
C HIS A 396 -14.52 37.37 13.34
N ASN A 397 -13.59 37.19 14.30
CA ASN A 397 -12.69 38.26 14.77
C ASN A 397 -11.18 38.04 14.50
N GLN A 398 -10.73 36.89 14.01
CA GLN A 398 -9.33 36.69 13.63
C GLN A 398 -9.21 36.11 12.22
N LYS A 399 -8.12 36.43 11.52
CA LYS A 399 -7.93 36.01 10.13
C LYS A 399 -7.25 34.67 9.94
N LYS A 400 -6.62 34.07 10.96
CA LYS A 400 -5.85 32.80 10.84
C LYS A 400 -5.99 31.92 12.07
N TYR A 401 -6.32 30.63 11.87
CA TYR A 401 -6.50 29.65 12.94
C TYR A 401 -5.79 28.32 12.64
N TYR A 402 -5.66 27.50 13.69
CA TYR A 402 -5.39 26.07 13.58
C TYR A 402 -6.64 25.27 13.95
N VAL A 403 -7.02 24.29 13.13
CA VAL A 403 -8.19 23.42 13.38
C VAL A 403 -7.72 22.03 13.78
N LEU A 404 -8.10 21.56 14.98
CA LEU A 404 -7.84 20.22 15.52
C LEU A 404 -9.07 19.31 15.43
N VAL A 405 -9.07 18.30 14.56
CA VAL A 405 -10.20 17.36 14.43
C VAL A 405 -10.04 16.17 15.38
N SER A 406 -10.96 15.98 16.33
CA SER A 406 -10.91 14.89 17.31
C SER A 406 -11.05 13.52 16.64
N PRO A 407 -10.23 12.52 17.03
CA PRO A 407 -10.21 11.22 16.37
C PRO A 407 -11.50 10.42 16.60
N LEU A 408 -12.29 10.19 15.55
CA LEU A 408 -13.30 9.12 15.54
C LEU A 408 -12.59 7.76 15.39
N LYS A 409 -12.23 7.15 16.53
CA LYS A 409 -11.90 5.71 16.72
C LYS A 409 -10.95 4.98 15.76
N TYR A 410 -10.36 5.63 14.77
CA TYR A 410 -9.46 5.04 13.79
C TYR A 410 -8.16 5.83 13.73
N TYR A 411 -7.06 5.09 13.57
CA TYR A 411 -5.71 5.58 13.36
C TYR A 411 -5.64 6.35 12.02
N GLY A 412 -6.16 7.56 12.00
CA GLY A 412 -5.91 8.60 11.00
C GLY A 412 -4.86 9.58 11.53
N SER A 413 -4.14 10.22 10.62
CA SER A 413 -2.98 11.10 10.85
C SER A 413 -3.29 12.35 11.66
N ILE A 414 -2.37 12.66 12.55
CA ILE A 414 -2.25 13.95 13.26
C ILE A 414 -2.25 15.18 12.36
N GLU A 415 -1.77 15.07 11.14
CA GLU A 415 -1.55 16.24 10.32
C GLU A 415 -2.71 16.58 9.39
N LYS A 416 -3.57 15.59 9.08
CA LYS A 416 -4.94 15.88 8.64
C LYS A 416 -5.81 16.41 9.78
N PHE A 417 -5.32 16.38 11.02
CA PHE A 417 -5.98 17.02 12.15
C PHE A 417 -5.47 18.42 12.40
N LEU A 418 -4.54 19.00 11.63
CA LEU A 418 -4.04 20.33 11.96
C LEU A 418 -3.77 21.18 10.71
N VAL A 419 -4.79 21.93 10.31
CA VAL A 419 -4.71 22.82 9.15
C VAL A 419 -4.51 24.26 9.62
N GLU A 420 -3.50 24.94 9.07
CA GLU A 420 -3.39 26.40 9.13
C GLU A 420 -4.27 27.00 8.04
N CYS A 421 -5.31 27.73 8.42
CA CYS A 421 -6.26 28.27 7.45
C CYS A 421 -6.73 29.67 7.84
N GLU A 422 -7.07 30.47 6.81
CA GLU A 422 -7.74 31.75 7.01
C GLU A 422 -9.22 31.54 7.30
N TYR A 423 -9.91 32.47 7.96
CA TYR A 423 -11.34 32.29 8.31
C TYR A 423 -12.21 31.87 7.11
N GLU A 424 -12.00 32.49 5.95
CA GLU A 424 -12.70 32.16 4.71
C GLU A 424 -12.40 30.72 4.26
N ASN A 425 -11.14 30.27 4.37
CA ASN A 425 -10.71 28.92 4.02
C ASN A 425 -11.09 27.87 5.08
N ILE A 426 -11.26 28.26 6.35
CA ILE A 426 -11.71 27.37 7.43
C ILE A 426 -13.09 26.85 7.12
N MET A 427 -13.97 27.74 6.67
CA MET A 427 -15.30 27.32 6.23
C MET A 427 -15.16 26.33 5.09
N ASP A 428 -14.25 26.54 4.13
CA ASP A 428 -13.96 25.53 3.11
C ASP A 428 -13.41 24.21 3.69
N TYR A 429 -12.53 24.17 4.69
CA TYR A 429 -12.04 22.91 5.29
C TYR A 429 -13.11 22.18 6.12
N ILE A 430 -13.94 22.94 6.83
CA ILE A 430 -15.07 22.43 7.61
C ILE A 430 -16.17 21.94 6.66
N TYR A 431 -16.38 22.64 5.55
CA TYR A 431 -17.18 22.19 4.43
C TYR A 431 -16.48 21.13 3.59
N VAL A 432 -15.16 20.91 3.60
CA VAL A 432 -14.52 19.84 2.79
C VAL A 432 -14.73 18.46 3.42
N HIS A 433 -15.18 18.38 4.68
CA HIS A 433 -15.84 17.18 5.21
C HIS A 433 -17.33 17.06 4.81
N LYS A 434 -17.87 18.02 4.04
CA LYS A 434 -19.24 18.05 3.50
C LYS A 434 -19.45 19.11 2.39
N LYS A 435 -18.77 19.02 1.23
CA LYS A 435 -19.01 19.88 0.06
C LYS A 435 -19.33 19.00 -1.13
N ILE A 436 -20.55 19.17 -1.64
CA ILE A 436 -20.99 18.75 -2.96
C ILE A 436 -20.96 20.02 -3.80
N GLU A 437 -20.06 20.10 -4.79
CA GLU A 437 -20.19 21.10 -5.84
C GLU A 437 -21.04 20.51 -6.97
N ALA A 438 -22.34 20.82 -6.96
CA ALA A 438 -23.14 20.74 -8.18
C ALA A 438 -23.09 22.11 -8.84
N ASN A 439 -22.46 22.19 -10.02
CA ASN A 439 -22.52 23.40 -10.83
C ASN A 439 -23.96 23.63 -11.32
N THR A 440 -24.44 24.86 -11.13
CA THR A 440 -25.66 25.53 -11.62
C THR A 440 -27.01 25.30 -10.90
N ASP A 441 -27.53 26.45 -10.42
CA ASP A 441 -28.90 26.88 -10.07
C ASP A 441 -29.87 25.91 -9.36
N LEU A 442 -29.94 26.00 -8.02
CA LEU A 442 -31.13 26.39 -7.21
C LEU A 442 -31.00 25.91 -5.73
N TYR A 443 -31.58 26.73 -4.83
CA TYR A 443 -31.72 26.58 -3.37
C TYR A 443 -32.28 25.23 -2.90
N THR A 444 -31.85 24.74 -1.71
CA THR A 444 -32.75 24.39 -0.57
C THR A 444 -32.05 24.03 0.75
N ASP A 445 -32.87 24.07 1.81
CA ASP A 445 -32.68 24.23 3.26
C ASP A 445 -31.99 23.13 4.09
N LEU A 446 -31.50 23.60 5.25
CA LEU A 446 -31.06 22.85 6.42
C LEU A 446 -32.21 22.07 7.08
N LEU A 447 -32.05 20.74 7.19
CA LEU A 447 -32.39 19.86 8.34
C LEU A 447 -32.56 18.40 7.85
N GLY A 448 -31.45 17.67 7.70
CA GLY A 448 -31.41 16.27 7.24
C GLY A 448 -30.48 16.10 6.03
N ASN A 449 -29.71 15.02 5.98
CA ASN A 449 -28.75 14.74 4.90
C ASN A 449 -29.46 14.38 3.59
N GLN A 450 -30.02 15.36 2.88
CA GLN A 450 -30.70 15.18 1.59
C GLN A 450 -29.90 15.86 0.47
N ILE A 451 -29.69 15.13 -0.63
CA ILE A 451 -29.03 15.65 -1.83
C ILE A 451 -30.09 15.88 -2.90
N VAL A 452 -30.23 17.13 -3.36
CA VAL A 452 -31.15 17.58 -4.40
C VAL A 452 -30.37 18.41 -5.43
N GLY A 453 -30.56 18.18 -6.73
CA GLY A 453 -29.75 18.77 -7.80
C GLY A 453 -29.82 18.04 -9.15
N GLN A 454 -29.22 18.64 -10.19
CA GLN A 454 -29.07 18.05 -11.54
C GLN A 454 -27.62 18.25 -12.03
N GLY A 455 -26.99 17.24 -12.64
CA GLY A 455 -25.68 17.39 -13.30
C GLY A 455 -24.69 16.24 -13.09
N ASN A 456 -23.39 16.56 -13.23
CA ASN A 456 -22.29 15.65 -12.89
C ASN A 456 -22.06 15.64 -11.38
N LEU A 457 -21.85 14.47 -10.78
CA LEU A 457 -21.90 14.27 -9.33
C LEU A 457 -20.63 13.57 -8.83
N GLU A 458 -19.77 14.25 -8.09
CA GLU A 458 -18.65 13.60 -7.39
C GLU A 458 -18.78 13.80 -5.88
N ILE A 459 -18.90 12.71 -5.13
CA ILE A 459 -19.14 12.72 -3.69
C ILE A 459 -18.26 11.68 -3.02
N HIS A 460 -17.55 12.11 -1.97
CA HIS A 460 -16.70 11.25 -1.15
C HIS A 460 -17.12 11.37 0.32
N PHE A 461 -17.54 10.25 0.94
CA PHE A 461 -17.95 10.18 2.34
C PHE A 461 -16.94 9.38 3.16
N TYR A 462 -16.48 9.93 4.28
CA TYR A 462 -15.60 9.24 5.22
C TYR A 462 -16.23 9.21 6.62
N GLY A 463 -16.41 8.02 7.19
CA GLY A 463 -16.96 7.81 8.52
C GLY A 463 -17.93 6.62 8.63
N ALA A 464 -18.35 6.32 9.85
CA ALA A 464 -19.26 5.21 10.16
C ALA A 464 -20.65 5.70 10.61
N ASN A 465 -21.70 4.94 10.31
CA ASN A 465 -23.12 5.23 10.63
C ASN A 465 -23.74 6.44 9.90
N ASN A 466 -23.30 6.73 8.68
CA ASN A 466 -23.90 7.81 7.88
C ASN A 466 -25.25 7.36 7.28
N LEU A 467 -26.16 8.32 7.06
CA LEU A 467 -27.35 8.14 6.24
C LEU A 467 -27.26 9.14 5.07
N ILE A 468 -27.31 8.62 3.84
CA ILE A 468 -27.19 9.34 2.57
C ILE A 468 -28.50 9.12 1.81
N GLU A 469 -29.35 10.14 1.69
CA GLU A 469 -30.62 10.04 0.94
C GLU A 469 -30.63 10.94 -0.30
N PHE A 470 -30.89 10.33 -1.47
CA PHE A 470 -31.16 11.02 -2.74
C PHE A 470 -32.67 11.15 -2.91
N GLU A 471 -33.21 12.35 -2.97
CA GLU A 471 -34.66 12.56 -3.00
C GLU A 471 -35.25 12.65 -4.42
N LYS A 472 -36.59 12.78 -4.48
CA LYS A 472 -37.38 12.80 -5.71
C LYS A 472 -36.96 13.95 -6.65
N GLY A 473 -36.79 13.63 -7.94
CA GLY A 473 -36.48 14.61 -8.98
C GLY A 473 -34.98 14.80 -9.26
N PHE A 474 -34.12 14.01 -8.61
CA PHE A 474 -32.67 14.03 -8.81
C PHE A 474 -32.26 13.38 -10.14
N GLU A 475 -31.43 14.05 -10.96
CA GLU A 475 -30.98 13.55 -12.27
C GLU A 475 -29.44 13.61 -12.40
N ILE A 476 -28.78 12.44 -12.49
CA ILE A 476 -27.32 12.28 -12.54
C ILE A 476 -26.89 11.98 -13.98
N GLU A 477 -25.95 12.75 -14.54
CA GLU A 477 -25.49 12.57 -15.93
C GLU A 477 -24.14 11.85 -16.10
N ASN A 478 -23.21 12.05 -15.15
CA ASN A 478 -22.00 11.26 -14.85
C ASN A 478 -21.65 11.46 -13.37
N GLY A 479 -21.05 10.48 -12.68
CA GLY A 479 -20.66 10.73 -11.30
C GLY A 479 -19.91 9.63 -10.58
N ILE A 480 -19.34 9.97 -9.42
CA ILE A 480 -18.64 9.08 -8.51
C ILE A 480 -19.22 9.30 -7.12
N LEU A 481 -19.60 8.22 -6.43
CA LEU A 481 -19.97 8.22 -5.02
C LEU A 481 -19.07 7.25 -4.26
N GLU A 482 -18.10 7.76 -3.51
CA GLU A 482 -17.25 6.94 -2.65
C GLU A 482 -17.70 7.04 -1.20
N VAL A 483 -17.77 5.91 -0.48
CA VAL A 483 -18.18 5.85 0.92
C VAL A 483 -17.21 4.96 1.68
N TYR A 484 -16.58 5.50 2.72
CA TYR A 484 -15.57 4.83 3.53
C TYR A 484 -16.03 4.75 4.99
N GLY A 485 -16.04 3.55 5.58
CA GLY A 485 -16.40 3.28 6.98
C GLY A 485 -17.60 2.35 7.16
N ASP A 486 -17.88 1.93 8.40
CA ASP A 486 -18.87 0.88 8.71
C ASP A 486 -20.28 1.42 9.04
N ASN A 487 -21.33 0.62 8.85
CA ASN A 487 -22.75 0.91 9.05
C ASN A 487 -23.34 2.10 8.28
N ASN A 488 -22.82 2.40 7.08
CA ASN A 488 -23.37 3.47 6.26
C ASN A 488 -24.69 3.04 5.58
N LYS A 489 -25.69 3.93 5.49
CA LYS A 489 -26.98 3.70 4.83
C LYS A 489 -27.14 4.64 3.66
N ILE A 490 -27.37 4.11 2.47
CA ILE A 490 -27.58 4.88 1.23
C ILE A 490 -29.01 4.61 0.77
N LYS A 491 -29.78 5.64 0.43
CA LYS A 491 -31.16 5.51 0.00
C LYS A 491 -31.41 6.35 -1.23
N PHE A 492 -31.88 5.72 -2.30
CA PHE A 492 -32.32 6.42 -3.50
C PHE A 492 -33.84 6.46 -3.52
N GLY A 493 -34.38 7.66 -3.33
CA GLY A 493 -35.80 7.98 -3.29
C GLY A 493 -36.53 7.69 -4.61
N THR A 494 -37.83 7.93 -4.61
CA THR A 494 -38.69 7.69 -5.77
C THR A 494 -38.41 8.70 -6.88
N ASP A 495 -38.30 8.23 -8.13
CA ASP A 495 -38.08 9.06 -9.33
C ASP A 495 -36.69 9.72 -9.45
N VAL A 496 -35.64 9.14 -8.85
CA VAL A 496 -34.24 9.46 -9.19
C VAL A 496 -33.92 8.90 -10.57
N LYS A 497 -33.27 9.71 -11.42
CA LYS A 497 -32.81 9.33 -12.76
C LYS A 497 -31.30 9.29 -12.79
N ILE A 498 -30.73 8.13 -13.13
CA ILE A 498 -29.29 7.97 -13.32
C ILE A 498 -29.05 7.70 -14.81
N LYS A 499 -28.35 8.61 -15.50
CA LYS A 499 -27.97 8.46 -16.91
C LYS A 499 -26.66 7.67 -17.02
N THR A 500 -25.66 8.15 -17.75
CA THR A 500 -24.41 7.44 -18.04
C THR A 500 -23.34 7.68 -16.97
N GLY A 501 -22.35 6.79 -16.84
CA GLY A 501 -21.11 7.11 -16.12
C GLY A 501 -21.19 7.34 -14.61
N PHE A 502 -22.21 6.82 -13.91
CA PHE A 502 -22.26 6.84 -12.44
C PHE A 502 -21.55 5.62 -11.83
N ARG A 503 -20.55 5.86 -10.98
CA ARG A 503 -19.79 4.86 -10.23
C ARG A 503 -20.04 5.05 -8.75
N MET A 504 -20.20 3.94 -8.02
CA MET A 504 -20.31 3.97 -6.57
C MET A 504 -19.26 3.03 -5.97
N LEU A 505 -18.40 3.53 -5.09
CA LEU A 505 -17.40 2.74 -4.37
C LEU A 505 -17.73 2.76 -2.87
N ILE A 506 -17.78 1.60 -2.24
CA ILE A 506 -18.08 1.48 -0.82
C ILE A 506 -17.01 0.61 -0.16
N PHE A 507 -16.30 1.20 0.80
CA PHE A 507 -15.26 0.60 1.61
C PHE A 507 -15.75 0.48 3.07
N GLY A 508 -16.15 -0.72 3.51
CA GLY A 508 -16.70 -0.96 4.85
C GLY A 508 -18.13 -1.52 4.86
N GLU A 509 -18.72 -1.74 6.04
CA GLU A 509 -20.10 -2.23 6.15
C GLU A 509 -21.10 -1.14 5.70
N ALA A 510 -21.95 -1.41 4.71
CA ALA A 510 -22.99 -0.46 4.29
C ALA A 510 -24.26 -1.16 3.76
N THR A 511 -25.39 -0.47 3.83
CA THR A 511 -26.68 -0.87 3.24
C THR A 511 -27.13 0.17 2.25
N ALA A 512 -27.25 -0.18 0.96
CA ALA A 512 -27.89 0.68 -0.02
C ALA A 512 -29.31 0.18 -0.34
N VAL A 513 -30.29 1.08 -0.35
CA VAL A 513 -31.70 0.80 -0.65
C VAL A 513 -32.11 1.62 -1.87
N PHE A 514 -32.56 0.94 -2.91
CA PHE A 514 -33.06 1.54 -4.14
C PHE A 514 -34.58 1.36 -4.20
N HIS A 515 -35.33 2.46 -4.38
CA HIS A 515 -36.77 2.35 -4.60
C HIS A 515 -37.09 1.88 -6.05
N SER A 516 -38.19 1.13 -6.23
CA SER A 516 -38.55 0.44 -7.48
C SER A 516 -38.68 1.34 -8.72
N ASN A 517 -38.93 2.63 -8.53
CA ASN A 517 -39.24 3.61 -9.59
C ASN A 517 -38.01 4.39 -10.10
N ILE A 518 -36.79 3.96 -9.77
CA ILE A 518 -35.56 4.56 -10.29
C ILE A 518 -35.42 4.27 -11.79
N VAL A 519 -35.11 5.28 -12.59
CA VAL A 519 -34.88 5.13 -14.04
C VAL A 519 -33.37 5.15 -14.29
N VAL A 520 -32.81 3.99 -14.65
CA VAL A 520 -31.40 3.82 -15.00
C VAL A 520 -31.29 3.66 -16.51
N ASN A 521 -30.73 4.66 -17.20
CA ASN A 521 -30.69 4.66 -18.66
C ASN A 521 -29.44 4.00 -19.25
N ASN A 522 -28.40 3.69 -18.45
CA ASN A 522 -27.21 2.88 -18.82
C ASN A 522 -26.39 2.46 -17.57
N PHE A 523 -25.35 1.62 -17.76
CA PHE A 523 -24.55 0.95 -16.72
C PHE A 523 -24.22 1.81 -15.49
N VAL A 524 -24.58 1.30 -14.31
CA VAL A 524 -24.07 1.74 -13.01
C VAL A 524 -23.08 0.68 -12.54
N THR A 525 -21.88 1.10 -12.16
CA THR A 525 -20.86 0.20 -11.61
C THR A 525 -20.74 0.45 -10.11
N VAL A 526 -20.97 -0.60 -9.31
CA VAL A 526 -20.96 -0.50 -7.85
C VAL A 526 -19.88 -1.43 -7.28
N TYR A 527 -18.78 -0.87 -6.80
CA TYR A 527 -17.72 -1.62 -6.14
C TYR A 527 -17.98 -1.64 -4.62
N MET A 528 -18.27 -2.80 -4.04
CA MET A 528 -18.44 -2.95 -2.58
C MET A 528 -17.39 -3.91 -2.01
N LEU A 529 -16.59 -3.42 -1.07
CA LEU A 529 -15.62 -4.20 -0.31
C LEU A 529 -16.13 -4.34 1.13
N THR A 530 -16.92 -5.40 1.40
CA THR A 530 -17.54 -5.65 2.72
C THR A 530 -17.39 -7.12 3.15
N ASN A 531 -17.46 -7.38 4.47
CA ASN A 531 -17.32 -8.72 5.06
C ASN A 531 -18.66 -9.45 5.36
N ARG A 532 -19.86 -8.85 5.13
CA ARG A 532 -21.18 -9.52 5.32
C ARG A 532 -22.36 -8.94 4.51
N SER A 533 -23.24 -9.89 4.12
CA SER A 533 -24.62 -9.86 3.57
C SER A 533 -24.91 -9.13 2.25
N PHE A 534 -25.34 -9.93 1.28
CA PHE A 534 -25.59 -9.65 -0.15
C PHE A 534 -27.08 -9.34 -0.44
N ASP A 535 -27.93 -9.31 0.59
CA ASP A 535 -29.37 -9.60 0.43
C ASP A 535 -30.26 -8.41 0.01
N ALA A 536 -29.72 -7.19 -0.08
CA ALA A 536 -30.52 -5.99 -0.41
C ALA A 536 -30.36 -5.48 -1.86
N PHE A 537 -29.42 -6.03 -2.63
CA PHE A 537 -29.08 -5.54 -3.98
C PHE A 537 -29.64 -6.39 -5.14
N THR A 538 -30.06 -7.62 -4.85
CA THR A 538 -30.39 -8.66 -5.83
C THR A 538 -31.63 -8.34 -6.67
N ASP A 539 -32.68 -7.78 -6.08
CA ASP A 539 -33.95 -7.55 -6.79
C ASP A 539 -33.89 -6.46 -7.88
N ILE A 540 -32.90 -5.56 -7.81
CA ILE A 540 -32.76 -4.42 -8.75
C ILE A 540 -31.61 -4.64 -9.73
N ALA A 541 -30.56 -5.37 -9.34
CA ALA A 541 -29.45 -5.73 -10.22
C ALA A 541 -29.90 -6.61 -11.40
N GLU A 542 -30.79 -7.59 -11.15
CA GLU A 542 -31.28 -8.51 -12.19
C GLU A 542 -32.18 -7.85 -13.24
N GLN A 543 -32.87 -6.76 -12.90
CA GLN A 543 -33.84 -6.12 -13.80
C GLN A 543 -33.29 -4.91 -14.58
N LYS A 544 -32.19 -4.27 -14.14
CA LYS A 544 -31.80 -2.94 -14.63
C LYS A 544 -30.32 -2.74 -15.04
N LYS A 545 -29.58 -3.81 -15.37
CA LYS A 545 -28.19 -3.75 -15.92
C LYS A 545 -27.18 -3.04 -15.00
N ILE A 546 -27.22 -3.34 -13.70
CA ILE A 546 -26.19 -2.89 -12.74
C ILE A 546 -25.08 -3.94 -12.72
N VAL A 547 -23.83 -3.53 -12.90
CA VAL A 547 -22.65 -4.40 -12.76
C VAL A 547 -22.11 -4.18 -11.35
N ILE A 548 -22.29 -5.18 -10.49
CA ILE A 548 -21.72 -5.23 -9.13
C ILE A 548 -20.30 -5.79 -9.24
#